data_AF-A0AAW7B3J5-F1
#
_entry.id   AF-A0AAW7B3J5-F1
#
_cell.length_a   1.000
_cell.length_b   1.000
_cell.length_c   1.000
_cell.angle_alpha   90.00
_cell.angle_beta   90.00
_cell.angle_gamma   90.00
#
_symmetry.space_group_name_H-M   'P 1'
#
loop_
_entity.id
_entity.type
_entity.pdbx_description
1 polymer ?
#
loop_
_entity_poly.entity_id
_entity_poly.type
_entity_poly.pdbx_seq_one_letter_code
_entity_poly.pdbx_strand_id
1 'polypeptide(L)' 'MRDSRIPPVEEQLKALDHLSDAEIDDSDIPEILNWEGAERGKFYRPIKKVDIYPGNHRRGNIEH' A
#
# COMPACT_ATOMS: atom_id res chain seq x y z
N MET A 1 -6.77 25.04 -2.04
CA MET A 1 -8.17 24.59 -2.25
C MET A 1 -8.11 23.15 -2.73
N ARG A 2 -8.62 22.18 -1.98
CA ARG A 2 -8.70 20.79 -2.47
C ARG A 2 -9.97 20.72 -3.30
N ASP A 3 -9.83 20.51 -4.59
CA ASP A 3 -10.97 20.29 -5.49
C ASP A 3 -11.69 19.01 -5.04
N SER A 4 -12.82 19.19 -4.35
CA SER A 4 -13.69 18.09 -3.94
C SER A 4 -14.61 17.70 -5.09
N ARG A 5 -14.06 17.49 -6.29
CA ARG A 5 -14.79 17.01 -7.47
C ARG A 5 -14.92 15.48 -7.51
N ILE A 6 -14.36 14.81 -6.51
CA ILE A 6 -14.44 13.36 -6.37
C ILE A 6 -15.73 13.06 -5.59
N PRO A 7 -16.69 12.35 -6.19
CA PRO A 7 -17.93 11.99 -5.51
C PRO A 7 -17.65 11.06 -4.31
N PRO A 8 -18.59 10.88 -3.37
CA PRO A 8 -18.46 9.92 -2.28
C PRO A 8 -18.09 8.51 -2.79
N VAL A 9 -17.35 7.75 -1.97
CA VAL A 9 -16.87 6.40 -2.34
C VAL A 9 -18.01 5.47 -2.77
N GLU A 10 -19.16 5.55 -2.09
CA GLU A 10 -20.36 4.77 -2.43
C GLU A 10 -20.88 5.03 -3.85
N GLU A 11 -20.82 6.29 -4.31
CA GLU A 11 -21.24 6.66 -5.67
C GLU A 11 -20.22 6.18 -6.71
N GLN A 12 -18.92 6.25 -6.38
CA GLN A 12 -17.86 5.71 -7.23
C GLN A 12 -17.98 4.19 -7.41
N LEU A 13 -18.24 3.45 -6.32
CA LEU A 13 -18.39 1.99 -6.37
C LEU A 13 -19.60 1.57 -7.21
N LYS A 14 -20.74 2.27 -7.09
CA LYS A 14 -21.91 2.01 -7.94
C LYS A 14 -21.63 2.30 -9.42
N ALA A 15 -20.89 3.36 -9.71
CA ALA A 15 -20.50 3.66 -11.09
C ALA A 15 -19.60 2.56 -11.67
N LEU A 16 -18.69 2.00 -10.88
CA LEU A 16 -17.83 0.88 -11.29
C LEU A 16 -18.61 -0.43 -11.47
N ASP A 17 -19.61 -0.72 -10.62
CA ASP A 17 -20.45 -1.92 -10.73
C ASP A 17 -21.28 -1.96 -12.02
N HIS A 18 -21.61 -0.78 -12.56
CA HIS A 18 -22.32 -0.65 -13.84
C HIS A 18 -21.41 -0.59 -15.06
N LEU A 19 -20.09 -0.45 -14.87
CA LEU A 19 -19.12 -0.41 -15.96
C LEU A 19 -18.86 -1.82 -16.48
N SER A 20 -19.01 -2.05 -17.78
CA SER A 20 -18.68 -3.35 -18.37
C SER A 20 -17.18 -3.49 -18.62
N ASP A 21 -16.67 -4.72 -18.64
CA ASP A 21 -15.25 -5.00 -18.93
C ASP A 21 -14.81 -4.42 -20.29
N ALA A 22 -15.71 -4.35 -21.28
CA ALA A 22 -15.42 -3.81 -22.60
C ALA A 22 -15.29 -2.28 -22.64
N GLU A 23 -15.75 -1.59 -21.59
CA GLU A 23 -15.62 -0.14 -21.44
C GLU A 23 -14.34 0.26 -20.69
N ILE A 24 -13.60 -0.73 -20.15
CA ILE A 24 -12.29 -0.51 -19.54
C ILE A 24 -11.27 -0.28 -20.66
N ASP A 25 -10.66 0.90 -20.69
CA ASP A 25 -9.57 1.22 -21.60
C ASP A 25 -8.27 0.62 -21.06
N ASP A 26 -7.73 -0.37 -21.77
CA ASP A 26 -6.45 -1.04 -21.49
C ASP A 26 -5.41 -0.78 -22.58
N SER A 27 -5.67 0.16 -23.50
CA SER A 27 -4.85 0.39 -24.70
C SER A 27 -3.42 0.84 -24.40
N ASP A 28 -3.16 1.40 -23.22
CA ASP A 28 -1.83 1.81 -22.76
C ASP A 28 -1.08 0.69 -21.99
N ILE A 29 -1.78 -0.38 -21.61
CA ILE A 29 -1.23 -1.49 -20.83
C ILE A 29 -0.84 -2.62 -21.78
N PRO A 30 0.44 -3.00 -21.85
CA PRO A 30 0.84 -4.14 -22.67
C PRO A 30 0.28 -5.44 -22.07
N GLU A 31 -0.27 -6.31 -22.92
CA GLU A 31 -0.62 -7.67 -22.52
C GLU A 31 0.65 -8.47 -22.17
N ILE A 32 0.86 -8.76 -20.88
CA ILE A 32 1.98 -9.58 -20.40
C ILE A 32 1.47 -10.96 -20.01
N LEU A 33 1.62 -11.92 -20.92
CA LEU A 33 1.26 -13.33 -20.69
C LEU A 33 2.44 -14.15 -20.14
N ASN A 34 3.68 -13.69 -20.34
CA ASN A 34 4.86 -14.37 -19.81
C ASN A 34 5.24 -13.80 -18.43
N TRP A 35 5.05 -14.62 -17.40
CA TRP A 35 5.35 -14.29 -16.01
C TRP A 35 6.69 -14.88 -15.54
N GLU A 36 7.52 -15.41 -16.46
CA GLU A 36 8.86 -15.87 -16.13
C GLU A 36 9.70 -14.73 -15.54
N GLY A 37 10.23 -14.95 -14.33
CA GLY A 37 11.01 -13.94 -13.61
C GLY A 37 10.19 -12.96 -12.78
N ALA A 38 8.86 -13.12 -12.68
CA ALA A 38 8.05 -12.32 -11.76
C ALA A 38 8.49 -12.56 -10.29
N GLU A 39 8.98 -11.51 -9.62
CA GLU A 39 9.49 -11.58 -8.24
C GLU A 39 8.42 -11.16 -7.23
N ARG A 40 8.06 -12.05 -6.29
CA ARG A 40 7.22 -11.67 -5.14
C ARG A 40 8.06 -10.97 -4.08
N GLY A 41 7.54 -9.90 -3.50
CA GLY A 41 8.14 -9.26 -2.32
C GLY A 41 9.33 -8.34 -2.62
N LYS A 42 9.66 -8.08 -3.89
CA LYS A 42 10.70 -7.11 -4.30
C LYS A 42 10.52 -5.72 -3.67
N PHE A 43 9.28 -5.31 -3.49
CA PHE A 43 8.91 -4.02 -2.88
C PHE A 43 8.39 -4.15 -1.44
N TYR A 44 8.40 -5.35 -0.85
CA TYR A 44 7.96 -5.53 0.53
C TYR A 44 8.97 -4.92 1.49
N ARG A 45 8.54 -3.90 2.24
CA ARG A 45 9.33 -3.26 3.29
C ARG A 45 8.80 -3.72 4.64
N PRO A 46 9.52 -4.61 5.37
CA PRO A 46 9.07 -5.03 6.68
C PRO A 46 9.00 -3.82 7.62
N ILE A 47 7.96 -3.78 8.44
CA ILE A 47 7.79 -2.75 9.45
C ILE A 47 8.91 -2.91 10.48
N LYS A 48 9.60 -1.81 10.81
CA LYS A 48 10.62 -1.78 11.84
C LYS A 48 10.01 -2.29 13.15
N LYS A 49 10.42 -3.47 13.60
CA LYS A 49 10.08 -3.93 14.94
C LYS A 49 10.85 -3.05 15.92
N VAL A 50 10.15 -2.41 16.84
CA VAL A 50 10.79 -1.84 18.02
C VAL A 50 11.29 -3.04 18.81
N ASP A 51 12.60 -3.22 18.86
CA ASP A 51 13.22 -4.24 19.71
C ASP A 51 12.97 -3.84 21.17
N ILE A 52 11.82 -4.24 21.72
CA ILE A 52 11.57 -4.14 23.16
C ILE A 52 12.32 -5.33 23.80
N TYR A 53 13.65 -5.28 23.83
CA TYR A 53 14.40 -6.12 24.76
C TYR A 53 14.29 -5.50 26.16
N PRO A 54 13.67 -6.18 27.14
CA PRO A 54 13.67 -5.73 28.53
C PRO A 54 15.05 -6.01 29.13
N GLY A 55 16.02 -5.12 28.92
CA GLY A 55 17.38 -5.41 29.40
C GLY A 55 18.34 -4.25 29.62
N ASN A 56 18.16 -3.07 29.01
CA ASN A 56 19.27 -2.12 28.94
C ASN A 56 18.91 -0.66 29.30
N HIS A 57 18.35 -0.38 30.48
CA HIS A 57 18.35 0.99 31.03
C HIS A 57 18.39 1.00 32.57
N ARG A 58 19.50 0.57 33.18
CA ARG A 58 19.95 1.08 34.49
C ARG A 58 21.48 1.16 34.52
N ARG A 59 22.04 2.18 33.88
CA ARG A 59 23.33 2.73 34.30
C ARG A 59 23.05 3.88 35.26
N GLY A 60 23.77 3.85 36.38
CA GLY A 60 23.41 4.53 37.61
C GLY A 60 23.56 6.03 37.59
N ASN A 61 22.89 6.65 38.56
CA ASN A 61 23.22 7.91 39.19
C ASN A 61 22.97 7.72 40.69
N ILE A 62 24.03 7.39 41.42
CA ILE A 62 24.09 7.56 42.87
C ILE A 62 24.99 8.78 43.03
N GLU A 63 24.37 9.96 43.17
CA GLU A 63 25.08 11.17 43.59
C GLU A 63 25.05 11.23 45.13
N HIS A 64 26.15 11.75 45.67
CA HIS A 64 26.55 11.84 47.07
C HIS A 64 25.57 12.58 47.98
#